data_AF-A0A0M3AH54-F1
#
_entry.id   AF-A0A0M3AH54-F1
#
_cell.length_a   1.000
_cell.length_b   1.000
_cell.length_c   1.000
_cell.angle_alpha   90.00
_cell.angle_beta   90.00
_cell.angle_gamma   90.00
#
_symmetry.space_group_name_H-M   'P 1'
#
loop_
_entity.id
_entity.type
_entity.pdbx_description
1 polymer ?
#
loop_
_entity_poly.entity_id
_entity_poly.type
_entity_poly.pdbx_seq_one_letter_code
_entity_poly.pdbx_strand_id
1 'polypeptide(L)'
;MTFDPDMGKTGFARHLFRLRFRDLKLTQREFAARYGLGYPTIRALEQGETKPTPAIRLIVAAIARDPEWMADTARSLGGRCQCGELENIGCCSIELREQG
;
A
#
# COMPACT_ATOMS: atom_id res chain seq x y z
N MET A 1 -8.38 34.77 -1.20
CA MET A 1 -7.91 33.48 -0.63
C MET A 1 -7.35 32.66 -1.78
N THR A 2 -6.08 32.28 -1.71
CA THR A 2 -5.42 31.50 -2.76
C THR A 2 -5.80 30.03 -2.60
N PHE A 3 -6.23 29.37 -3.67
CA PHE A 3 -6.52 27.93 -3.67
C PHE A 3 -5.24 27.15 -3.35
N ASP A 4 -5.25 26.37 -2.27
CA ASP A 4 -4.19 25.41 -1.98
C ASP A 4 -4.54 24.06 -2.64
N PRO A 5 -3.85 23.68 -3.73
CA PRO A 5 -4.16 22.46 -4.44
C PRO A 5 -3.85 21.21 -3.59
N ASP A 6 -3.01 21.33 -2.56
CA ASP A 6 -2.63 20.24 -1.65
C ASP A 6 -3.54 20.16 -0.41
N MET A 7 -4.54 21.05 -0.30
CA MET A 7 -5.54 21.06 0.77
C MET A 7 -4.91 21.04 2.18
N GLY A 8 -3.85 21.82 2.38
CA GLY A 8 -3.12 21.93 3.64
C GLY A 8 -2.22 20.74 3.99
N LYS A 9 -2.11 19.73 3.12
CA LYS A 9 -1.32 18.52 3.40
C LYS A 9 0.17 18.78 3.20
N THR A 10 0.98 18.20 4.07
CA THR A 10 2.46 18.28 4.00
C THR A 10 3.10 16.90 4.12
N GLY A 11 4.41 16.81 3.84
CA GLY A 11 5.20 15.59 4.01
C GLY A 11 4.62 14.36 3.31
N PHE A 12 4.53 13.25 4.05
CA PHE A 12 4.01 11.98 3.53
C PHE A 12 2.52 12.05 3.18
N ALA A 13 1.71 12.74 3.97
CA ALA A 13 0.28 12.91 3.72
C ALA A 13 0.02 13.58 2.37
N ARG A 14 0.82 14.60 2.05
CA ARG A 14 0.80 15.27 0.73
C ARG A 14 1.18 14.34 -0.41
N HIS A 15 2.24 13.56 -0.22
CA HIS A 15 2.72 12.62 -1.23
C HIS A 15 1.66 11.55 -1.53
N LEU A 16 1.13 10.91 -0.49
CA LEU A 16 0.06 9.91 -0.61
C LEU A 16 -1.19 10.51 -1.27
N PHE A 17 -1.61 11.71 -0.86
CA PHE A 17 -2.75 12.40 -1.44
C PHE A 17 -2.56 12.67 -2.94
N ARG A 18 -1.40 13.18 -3.37
CA ARG A 18 -1.12 13.47 -4.77
C ARG A 18 -1.14 12.21 -5.62
N LEU A 19 -0.41 11.18 -5.20
CA LEU A 19 -0.38 9.88 -5.87
C LEU A 19 -1.79 9.33 -6.06
N ARG A 20 -2.56 9.25 -4.98
CA ARG A 20 -3.91 8.71 -5.03
C ARG A 20 -4.87 9.56 -5.86
N PHE A 21 -4.97 10.85 -5.54
CA PHE A 21 -6.05 11.70 -6.01
C PHE A 21 -5.77 12.34 -7.38
N ARG A 22 -4.51 12.71 -7.65
CA ARG A 22 -4.14 13.36 -8.91
C ARG A 22 -3.66 12.38 -9.96
N ASP A 23 -2.75 11.49 -9.56
CA ASP A 23 -2.06 10.64 -10.52
C ASP A 23 -2.94 9.43 -10.85
N LEU A 24 -3.45 8.75 -9.84
CA LEU A 24 -4.29 7.55 -9.99
C LEU A 24 -5.80 7.83 -10.06
N LYS A 25 -6.23 9.04 -9.66
CA LYS A 25 -7.64 9.47 -9.65
C LYS A 25 -8.57 8.53 -8.87
N LEU A 26 -8.08 8.00 -7.75
CA LEU A 26 -8.83 7.08 -6.88
C LEU A 26 -9.33 7.80 -5.63
N THR A 27 -10.46 7.38 -5.09
CA THR A 27 -10.86 7.69 -3.71
C THR A 27 -9.98 6.93 -2.70
N GLN A 28 -10.01 7.32 -1.42
CA GLN A 28 -9.27 6.62 -0.37
C GLN A 28 -9.67 5.14 -0.26
N ARG A 29 -10.96 4.82 -0.43
CA ARG A 29 -11.48 3.44 -0.39
C ARG A 29 -11.01 2.63 -1.59
N GLU A 30 -11.04 3.21 -2.78
CA GLU A 30 -10.58 2.52 -4.00
C GLU A 30 -9.08 2.29 -3.97
N PHE A 31 -8.28 3.26 -3.51
CA PHE A 31 -6.84 3.09 -3.35
C PHE A 31 -6.52 1.98 -2.36
N ALA A 32 -7.20 1.98 -1.20
CA ALA A 32 -7.04 0.94 -0.20
C ALA A 32 -7.37 -0.45 -0.77
N ALA A 33 -8.52 -0.59 -1.43
CA ALA A 33 -8.96 -1.85 -2.03
C ALA A 33 -8.01 -2.32 -3.15
N ARG A 34 -7.59 -1.42 -4.04
CA ARG A 34 -6.72 -1.75 -5.19
C ARG A 34 -5.37 -2.33 -4.78
N TYR A 35 -4.82 -1.87 -3.65
CA TYR A 35 -3.49 -2.25 -3.18
C TYR A 35 -3.48 -3.14 -1.94
N GLY A 36 -4.64 -3.67 -1.52
CA GLY A 36 -4.74 -4.55 -0.35
C GLY A 36 -4.39 -3.85 0.98
N LEU A 37 -4.63 -2.55 1.08
CA LEU A 37 -4.34 -1.73 2.26
C LEU A 37 -5.63 -1.47 3.06
N GLY A 38 -5.49 -1.22 4.36
CA GLY A 38 -6.62 -0.83 5.20
C GLY A 38 -7.12 0.59 4.90
N TYR A 39 -8.40 0.75 4.57
CA TYR A 39 -9.02 2.09 4.41
C TYR A 39 -8.78 3.02 5.63
N PRO A 40 -8.97 2.56 6.90
CA PRO A 40 -8.67 3.39 8.06
C PRO A 40 -7.22 3.89 8.10
N THR A 41 -6.28 3.04 7.68
CA THR A 41 -4.86 3.37 7.58
C THR A 41 -4.62 4.49 6.55
N ILE A 42 -5.18 4.37 5.34
CA ILE A 42 -5.04 5.39 4.30
C ILE A 42 -5.63 6.73 4.74
N ARG A 43 -6.83 6.71 5.33
CA ARG A 43 -7.49 7.90 5.86
C ARG A 43 -6.62 8.60 6.91
N ALA A 44 -6.18 7.86 7.93
CA ALA A 44 -5.39 8.42 9.03
C ALA A 44 -4.03 8.99 8.55
N LEU A 45 -3.38 8.32 7.59
CA LEU A 45 -2.11 8.79 7.01
C LEU A 45 -2.28 10.07 6.20
N GLU A 46 -3.35 10.20 5.41
CA GLU A 46 -3.61 11.43 4.63
C GLU A 46 -4.08 12.60 5.50
N GLN A 47 -4.70 12.33 6.64
CA GLN A 47 -5.07 13.35 7.62
C GLN A 47 -3.90 13.72 8.55
N GLY A 48 -2.80 12.98 8.51
CA GLY A 48 -1.67 13.18 9.41
C GLY A 48 -1.94 12.74 10.85
N GLU A 49 -3.00 11.97 11.09
CA GLU A 49 -3.35 11.42 12.40
C GLU A 49 -2.32 10.39 12.87
N THR A 50 -1.64 9.71 11.94
CA THR A 50 -0.61 8.70 12.25
C THR A 50 0.68 8.93 11.46
N LYS A 51 1.80 8.59 12.08
CA LYS A 51 3.11 8.62 11.42
C LYS A 51 3.28 7.39 10.53
N PRO A 52 3.68 7.54 9.26
CA PRO A 52 3.92 6.40 8.38
C PRO A 52 5.11 5.58 8.86
N THR A 53 4.89 4.28 9.00
CA THR A 53 5.94 3.27 9.26
C THR A 53 6.93 3.18 8.08
N PRO A 54 8.14 2.61 8.28
CA PRO A 54 9.04 2.33 7.16
C PRO A 54 8.40 1.46 6.07
N ALA A 55 7.63 0.44 6.45
CA ALA A 55 6.94 -0.45 5.51
C ALA A 55 5.92 0.30 4.63
N ILE A 56 5.06 1.14 5.22
CA ILE A 56 4.07 1.87 4.42
C ILE A 56 4.73 2.91 3.49
N ARG A 57 5.86 3.48 3.90
CA ARG A 57 6.66 4.37 3.02
C ARG A 57 7.18 3.62 1.81
N LEU A 58 7.74 2.43 2.03
CA LEU A 58 8.23 1.57 0.96
C LEU A 58 7.10 1.17 0.01
N ILE A 59 5.96 0.72 0.55
CA ILE A 59 4.80 0.31 -0.26
C ILE A 59 4.28 1.47 -1.11
N VAL A 60 4.09 2.66 -0.52
CA VAL A 60 3.62 3.83 -1.27
C VAL A 60 4.63 4.27 -2.34
N ALA A 61 5.94 4.20 -2.05
CA ALA A 61 6.97 4.47 -3.05
C ALA A 61 6.97 3.43 -4.20
N ALA A 62 6.74 2.15 -3.88
CA ALA A 62 6.61 1.10 -4.89
C ALA A 62 5.38 1.32 -5.77
N ILE A 63 4.23 1.69 -5.19
CA ILE A 63 3.03 2.04 -5.94
C ILE A 63 3.28 3.24 -6.86
N ALA A 64 3.98 4.27 -6.38
CA ALA A 64 4.32 5.43 -7.21
C ALA A 64 5.25 5.07 -8.38
N ARG A 65 6.09 4.03 -8.21
CA ARG A 65 7.02 3.56 -9.23
C ARG A 65 6.33 2.71 -10.30
N ASP A 66 5.50 1.76 -9.89
CA ASP A 66 4.77 0.86 -10.79
C ASP A 66 3.37 0.53 -10.22
N PRO A 67 2.36 1.36 -10.53
CA PRO A 67 1.02 1.22 -9.98
C PRO A 67 0.29 -0.04 -10.44
N GLU A 68 0.59 -0.54 -11.65
CA GLU A 68 -0.09 -1.72 -12.20
C GLU A 68 0.51 -3.00 -11.62
N TRP A 69 1.84 -3.12 -11.62
CA TRP A 69 2.50 -4.28 -11.02
C TRP A 69 2.18 -4.44 -9.52
N MET A 70 2.10 -3.33 -8.78
CA MET A 70 1.69 -3.37 -7.37
C MET A 70 0.23 -3.79 -7.19
N ALA A 71 -0.67 -3.41 -8.11
CA ALA A 71 -2.06 -3.83 -8.07
C ALA A 71 -2.21 -5.32 -8.43
N ASP A 72 -1.46 -5.81 -9.40
CA ASP A 72 -1.36 -7.25 -9.72
C ASP A 72 -0.83 -8.03 -8.52
N THR A 73 0.28 -7.58 -7.92
CA THR A 73 0.88 -8.19 -6.73
C THR A 73 -0.13 -8.27 -5.58
N ALA A 74 -0.86 -7.17 -5.31
CA ALA A 74 -1.86 -7.14 -4.25
C ALA A 74 -3.02 -8.13 -4.47
N ARG A 75 -3.44 -8.35 -5.73
CA ARG A 75 -4.44 -9.38 -6.06
C ARG A 75 -3.93 -10.79 -5.79
N SER A 76 -2.65 -11.05 -6.07
CA SER A 76 -2.04 -12.37 -5.86
C SER A 76 -1.84 -12.74 -4.38
N LEU A 77 -1.79 -11.77 -3.47
CA LEU A 77 -1.71 -12.03 -2.02
C LEU A 77 -2.96 -12.72 -1.45
N GLY A 78 -4.12 -12.55 -2.10
CA GLY A 78 -5.35 -13.29 -1.75
C GLY A 78 -5.38 -14.71 -2.32
N GLY A 79 -4.40 -15.09 -3.14
CA GLY A 79 -4.24 -16.44 -3.66
C GLY A 79 -3.82 -17.41 -2.56
N ARG A 80 -4.23 -18.68 -2.68
CA ARG A 80 -3.59 -19.77 -1.92
C ARG A 80 -2.09 -19.66 -2.15
N CYS A 81 -1.29 -19.84 -1.09
CA CYS A 81 0.16 -19.91 -1.19
C CYS A 81 0.55 -20.82 -2.36
N GLN A 82 1.12 -20.24 -3.42
CA GLN A 82 1.71 -20.96 -4.55
C GLN A 82 3.20 -21.14 -4.29
N CYS A 83 3.55 -21.74 -3.15
CA CYS A 83 4.93 -22.17 -2.92
C CYS A 83 5.28 -23.16 -4.06
N GLY A 84 5.98 -22.65 -5.08
CA GLY A 84 6.25 -23.36 -6.33
C GLY A 84 6.68 -22.48 -7.50
N GLU A 85 6.29 -21.19 -7.58
CA GLU A 85 6.60 -20.34 -8.75
C GLU A 85 7.49 -19.11 -8.47
N LEU A 86 7.70 -18.76 -7.19
CA LEU A 86 8.70 -17.76 -6.80
C LEU A 86 9.89 -18.50 -6.20
N GLU A 87 10.90 -18.77 -7.03
CA GLU A 87 12.18 -19.31 -6.57
C GLU A 87 12.73 -18.39 -5.47
N ASN A 88 12.68 -18.86 -4.22
CA ASN A 88 13.36 -18.31 -3.02
C ASN A 88 12.62 -17.31 -2.10
N ILE A 89 11.28 -17.24 -2.11
CA ILE A 89 10.54 -16.60 -1.00
C ILE A 89 9.49 -17.58 -0.45
N GLY A 90 9.97 -18.61 0.24
CA GLY A 90 9.11 -19.60 0.89
C GLY A 90 8.53 -19.08 2.20
N CYS A 91 7.21 -18.90 2.26
CA CYS A 91 6.48 -18.56 3.49
C CYS A 91 5.83 -19.78 4.19
N CYS A 92 5.95 -20.99 3.61
CA CYS A 92 5.47 -22.23 4.23
C CYS A 92 6.58 -22.90 5.05
N SER A 93 6.77 -22.45 6.29
CA SER A 93 7.58 -23.16 7.30
C SER A 93 6.88 -23.23 8.66
N ILE A 94 5.55 -23.39 8.66
CA ILE A 94 4.82 -23.68 9.90
C ILE A 94 4.82 -25.19 10.24
N GLU A 95 5.05 -26.09 9.27
CA GLU A 95 5.01 -27.55 9.53
C GLU A 95 6.34 -28.18 10.01
N LEU A 96 7.43 -27.42 10.20
CA LEU A 96 8.72 -27.94 10.71
C LEU A 96 8.94 -27.73 12.23
N ARG A 97 7.90 -27.37 12.99
CA ARG A 97 8.02 -27.15 14.45
C ARG A 97 7.36 -28.20 15.35
N GLU A 98 6.72 -29.23 14.79
CA GLU A 98 6.06 -30.28 15.60
C GLU A 98 6.71 -31.67 15.46
N GLN A 99 7.99 -31.72 15.07
CA GLN A 99 8.82 -32.93 15.19
C GLN A 99 10.17 -32.54 15.81
N GLY A 100 10.18 -32.42 17.13
CA GLY A 100 11.36 -32.11 17.94
C GLY A 100 11.00 -31.98 19.42
#